data_AF-A0A6P5Z628-F1
#
_entry.id   AF-A0A6P5Z628-F1
#
_cell.length_a   1.000
_cell.length_b   1.000
_cell.length_c   1.000
_cell.angle_alpha   90.00
_cell.angle_beta   90.00
_cell.angle_gamma   90.00
#
_symmetry.space_group_name_H-M   'P 1'
#
loop_
_entity.id
_entity.type
_entity.pdbx_description
1 polymer ?
#
loop_
_entity_poly.entity_id
_entity_poly.type
_entity_poly.pdbx_seq_one_letter_code
_entity_poly.pdbx_strand_id
1 'polypeptide(L)'
;MGTDIVVCWSQKGEVVLAKVDCTQKAELLQKFDIKGFPTLFLFVEGVHKACEGKRTKDGIVTWVKKKTRHGVYNITTSEETILATEATVVLGFIDSLVGPESEEIVAASRLQDDVNIEALDKRPALVLLKKEDEKLSYFDGPFSNSAIAEFVSNNKLPFIVTYNRESAMLMYDNPIKKQLLLFATSHDSDTIKPTFLDAAKSFKGRLAFVYVEMDNQDNGKQVLDYYGVLAFRTDDDNKYLMDGNLTLSNMKSFTNDFLEDRLRPFYKSDPIPEKNDGDVKLVVGKNFDEVVLDESKDVLLEALEPIYDRLGKHLRGIDSLVIAKMDQ
;
A
#
# COMPACT_ATOMS: atom_id res chain seq x y z
N MET A 1 -9.55 -1.85 -34.31
CA MET A 1 -8.95 -1.88 -32.96
C MET A 1 -7.45 -1.85 -33.15
N GLY A 2 -6.73 -0.93 -32.50
CA GLY A 2 -5.28 -0.76 -32.72
C GLY A 2 -4.47 -1.88 -32.07
N THR A 3 -3.47 -2.40 -32.78
CA THR A 3 -2.52 -3.46 -32.37
C THR A 3 -1.14 -2.90 -32.05
N ASP A 4 -1.12 -1.63 -31.64
CA ASP A 4 0.07 -0.82 -31.63
C ASP A 4 0.62 -0.66 -30.21
N ILE A 5 1.94 -0.79 -30.08
CA ILE A 5 2.68 -0.36 -28.90
C ILE A 5 3.17 1.06 -29.15
N VAL A 6 3.09 1.92 -28.13
CA VAL A 6 3.82 3.18 -28.13
C VAL A 6 5.09 2.98 -27.33
N VAL A 7 6.24 3.29 -27.92
CA VAL A 7 7.55 3.15 -27.30
C VAL A 7 8.13 4.54 -27.14
N CYS A 8 8.41 4.94 -25.92
CA CYS A 8 9.14 6.15 -25.63
C CYS A 8 10.60 5.78 -25.35
N TRP A 9 11.56 6.47 -25.95
CA TRP A 9 12.98 6.21 -25.78
C TRP A 9 13.70 7.47 -25.38
N SER A 10 14.54 7.40 -24.34
CA SER A 10 15.37 8.52 -23.90
C SER A 10 16.86 8.21 -24.07
N GLN A 11 17.56 9.07 -24.80
CA GLN A 11 19.03 9.04 -24.90
C GLN A 11 19.55 10.46 -24.96
N LYS A 12 20.55 10.80 -24.13
CA LYS A 12 21.23 12.10 -24.11
C LYS A 12 20.26 13.31 -24.01
N GLY A 13 19.21 13.20 -23.22
CA GLY A 13 18.27 14.30 -22.95
C GLY A 13 17.18 14.50 -24.01
N GLU A 14 17.18 13.73 -25.09
CA GLU A 14 16.09 13.71 -26.06
C GLU A 14 15.13 12.54 -25.79
N VAL A 15 13.84 12.81 -25.96
CA VAL A 15 12.76 11.84 -25.80
C VAL A 15 12.11 11.62 -27.16
N VAL A 16 12.19 10.39 -27.67
CA VAL A 16 11.60 9.99 -28.94
C VAL A 16 10.37 9.13 -28.67
N LEU A 17 9.27 9.40 -29.39
CA LEU A 17 8.07 8.59 -29.34
C LEU A 17 7.93 7.80 -30.65
N ALA A 18 7.80 6.49 -30.54
CA ALA A 18 7.67 5.57 -31.64
C ALA A 18 6.40 4.72 -31.48
N LYS A 19 5.92 4.20 -32.61
CA LYS A 19 4.77 3.31 -32.68
C LYS A 19 5.19 2.01 -33.36
N VAL A 20 4.86 0.86 -32.77
CA VAL A 20 5.20 -0.45 -33.31
C VAL A 20 3.94 -1.28 -33.48
N ASP A 21 3.63 -1.65 -34.73
CA ASP A 21 2.54 -2.58 -35.03
C ASP A 21 3.00 -4.01 -34.76
N CYS A 22 2.35 -4.67 -33.81
CA CYS A 22 2.73 -6.01 -33.37
C CYS A 22 2.10 -7.13 -34.17
N THR A 23 1.21 -6.83 -35.13
CA THR A 23 0.66 -7.85 -36.04
C THR A 23 1.74 -8.51 -36.89
N GLN A 24 2.81 -7.78 -37.18
CA GLN A 24 3.93 -8.26 -38.00
C GLN A 24 5.13 -8.73 -37.18
N LYS A 25 5.09 -8.61 -35.84
CA LYS A 25 6.22 -8.88 -34.95
C LYS A 25 5.76 -9.58 -33.66
N ALA A 26 5.22 -10.79 -33.81
CA ALA A 26 4.71 -11.59 -32.69
C ALA A 26 5.75 -11.88 -31.59
N GLU A 27 7.04 -11.94 -31.94
CA GLU A 27 8.14 -12.13 -30.98
C GLU A 27 8.20 -11.02 -29.90
N LEU A 28 7.76 -9.81 -30.23
CA LEU A 28 7.72 -8.69 -29.27
C LEU A 28 6.68 -8.89 -28.17
N LEU A 29 5.58 -9.59 -28.48
CA LEU A 29 4.52 -9.90 -27.50
C LEU A 29 5.08 -10.73 -26.36
N GLN A 30 5.85 -11.77 -26.71
CA GLN A 30 6.44 -12.67 -25.73
C GLN A 30 7.64 -12.02 -25.02
N LYS A 31 8.48 -11.29 -25.75
CA LYS A 31 9.68 -10.65 -25.20
C LYS A 31 9.37 -9.59 -24.13
N PHE A 32 8.25 -8.88 -24.28
CA PHE A 32 7.87 -7.78 -23.38
C PHE A 32 6.57 -8.06 -22.60
N ASP A 33 6.14 -9.33 -22.52
CA ASP A 33 4.93 -9.79 -21.81
C ASP A 33 3.67 -8.94 -22.08
N ILE A 34 3.37 -8.71 -23.36
CA ILE A 34 2.30 -7.81 -23.79
C ILE A 34 0.98 -8.57 -23.79
N LYS A 35 0.14 -8.29 -22.79
CA LYS A 35 -1.14 -8.98 -22.56
C LYS A 35 -2.35 -8.35 -23.25
N GLY A 36 -2.20 -7.16 -23.84
CA GLY A 36 -3.30 -6.49 -24.54
C GLY A 36 -2.90 -5.12 -25.08
N PHE A 37 -3.69 -4.56 -26.01
CA PHE A 37 -3.36 -3.32 -26.71
C PHE A 37 -4.32 -2.17 -26.37
N PRO A 38 -3.87 -0.90 -26.45
CA PRO A 38 -2.47 -0.48 -26.63
C PRO A 38 -1.68 -0.63 -25.32
N THR A 39 -0.38 -0.92 -25.44
CA THR A 39 0.60 -0.87 -24.35
C THR A 39 1.60 0.24 -24.61
N LEU A 40 1.94 1.02 -23.59
CA LEU A 40 2.95 2.07 -23.67
C LEU A 40 4.14 1.66 -22.80
N PHE A 41 5.32 1.65 -23.39
CA PHE A 41 6.58 1.41 -22.68
C PHE A 41 7.48 2.65 -22.78
N LEU A 42 8.24 2.92 -21.71
CA LEU A 42 9.38 3.82 -21.73
C LEU A 42 10.65 3.00 -21.60
N PHE A 43 11.59 3.25 -22.50
CA PHE A 43 12.93 2.68 -22.51
C PHE A 43 13.92 3.77 -22.10
N VAL A 44 14.59 3.56 -20.97
CA VAL A 44 15.67 4.42 -20.48
C VAL A 44 16.93 3.56 -20.43
N GLU A 45 17.96 3.96 -21.19
CA GLU A 45 19.24 3.24 -21.26
C GLU A 45 19.11 1.72 -21.57
N GLY A 46 18.06 1.33 -22.30
CA GLY A 46 17.80 -0.06 -22.70
C GLY A 46 16.91 -0.86 -21.75
N VAL A 47 16.56 -0.33 -20.57
CA VAL A 47 15.61 -0.94 -19.63
C VAL A 47 14.20 -0.39 -19.90
N HIS A 48 13.20 -1.27 -19.97
CA HIS A 48 11.82 -0.90 -20.26
C HIS A 48 10.96 -0.85 -19.00
N LYS A 49 10.05 0.12 -18.91
CA LYS A 49 9.00 0.24 -17.89
C LYS A 49 7.65 0.49 -18.55
N ALA A 50 6.61 -0.22 -18.13
CA ALA A 50 5.25 -0.03 -18.63
C ALA A 50 4.63 1.25 -18.04
N CYS A 51 3.83 1.96 -18.83
CA CYS A 51 3.10 3.13 -18.34
C CYS A 51 1.82 2.72 -17.63
N GLU A 52 1.76 3.01 -16.34
CA GLU A 52 0.62 2.72 -15.46
C GLU A 52 -0.27 3.96 -15.22
N GLY A 53 0.17 5.13 -15.70
CA GLY A 53 -0.49 6.42 -15.52
C GLY A 53 -1.63 6.72 -16.49
N LYS A 54 -2.13 7.97 -16.42
CA LYS A 54 -3.18 8.47 -17.32
C LYS A 54 -2.70 8.48 -18.77
N ARG A 55 -3.45 7.83 -19.67
CA ARG A 55 -3.17 7.78 -21.12
C ARG A 55 -3.60 9.05 -21.89
N THR A 56 -3.48 10.21 -21.26
CA THR A 56 -3.69 11.52 -21.88
C THR A 56 -2.35 12.11 -22.31
N LYS A 57 -2.37 13.11 -23.21
CA LYS A 57 -1.14 13.80 -23.64
C LYS A 57 -0.33 14.30 -22.43
N ASP A 58 -0.98 15.05 -21.55
CA ASP A 58 -0.31 15.63 -20.38
C ASP A 58 0.11 14.56 -19.37
N GLY A 59 -0.70 13.51 -19.18
CA GLY A 59 -0.35 12.38 -18.31
C GLY A 59 0.91 11.64 -18.79
N ILE A 60 1.01 11.39 -20.10
CA ILE A 60 2.18 10.73 -20.71
C ILE A 60 3.41 11.63 -20.61
N VAL A 61 3.29 12.93 -20.94
CA VAL A 61 4.41 13.88 -20.84
C VAL A 61 4.93 13.96 -19.41
N THR A 62 4.04 14.08 -18.42
CA THR A 62 4.43 14.12 -17.01
C THR A 62 5.08 12.81 -16.57
N TRP A 63 4.52 11.66 -16.95
CA TRP A 63 5.08 10.35 -16.62
C TRP A 63 6.46 10.14 -17.23
N VAL A 64 6.64 10.45 -18.52
CA VAL A 64 7.95 10.36 -19.17
C VAL A 64 8.95 11.28 -18.51
N LYS A 65 8.60 12.56 -18.30
CA LYS A 65 9.48 13.52 -17.62
C LYS A 65 9.90 13.04 -16.23
N LYS A 66 8.97 12.47 -15.45
CA LYS A 66 9.24 11.87 -14.12
C LYS A 66 10.21 10.70 -14.23
N LYS A 67 9.97 9.79 -15.17
CA LYS A 67 10.79 8.57 -15.36
C LYS A 67 12.07 8.78 -16.18
N THR A 68 12.30 9.97 -16.72
CA THR A 68 13.59 10.39 -17.33
C THR A 68 14.31 11.41 -16.46
N ARG A 69 13.74 11.77 -15.29
CA ARG A 69 14.31 12.73 -14.33
C ARG A 69 15.35 12.10 -13.40
N HIS A 70 15.75 10.85 -13.63
CA HIS A 70 16.76 10.18 -12.81
C HIS A 70 18.11 10.86 -13.01
N GLY A 71 18.49 11.70 -12.06
CA GLY A 71 19.73 12.46 -12.10
C GLY A 71 19.88 13.35 -10.89
N VAL A 72 21.14 13.70 -10.58
CA VAL A 72 21.48 14.69 -9.57
C VAL A 72 21.48 16.07 -10.23
N TYR A 73 20.68 16.99 -9.72
CA TYR A 73 20.59 18.36 -10.22
C TYR A 73 21.34 19.33 -9.32
N ASN A 74 22.10 20.24 -9.90
CA ASN A 74 22.73 21.32 -9.14
C ASN A 74 21.68 22.38 -8.78
N ILE A 75 21.59 22.74 -7.50
CA ILE A 75 20.68 23.77 -7.04
C ILE A 75 21.41 25.10 -6.90
N THR A 76 20.88 26.12 -7.58
CA THR A 76 21.26 27.53 -7.35
C THR A 76 20.15 28.34 -6.66
N THR A 77 19.04 27.69 -6.29
CA THR A 77 17.78 28.31 -5.82
C THR A 77 17.53 27.97 -4.34
N SER A 78 16.68 28.74 -3.65
CA SER A 78 16.39 28.52 -2.22
C SER A 78 15.55 27.25 -1.97
N GLU A 79 15.76 26.60 -0.81
CA GLU A 79 15.04 25.41 -0.34
C GLU A 79 13.51 25.58 -0.38
N GLU A 80 13.01 26.78 -0.08
CA GLU A 80 11.58 27.11 -0.08
C GLU A 80 10.93 27.01 -1.47
N THR A 81 11.68 27.29 -2.54
CA THR A 81 11.17 27.22 -3.92
C THR A 81 11.02 25.76 -4.38
N ILE A 82 11.88 24.88 -3.88
CA ILE A 82 11.90 23.44 -4.20
C ILE A 82 10.69 22.74 -3.59
N LEU A 83 10.43 22.99 -2.29
CA LEU A 83 9.29 22.43 -1.56
C LEU A 83 7.92 22.98 -2.01
N ALA A 84 7.89 24.11 -2.72
CA ALA A 84 6.68 24.61 -3.35
C ALA A 84 6.23 23.74 -4.54
N THR A 85 7.18 23.05 -5.19
CA THR A 85 6.96 22.29 -6.42
C THR A 85 6.82 20.79 -6.18
N GLU A 86 7.58 20.24 -5.22
CA GLU A 86 7.65 18.80 -4.95
C GLU A 86 7.32 18.50 -3.47
N ALA A 87 6.60 17.41 -3.20
CA ALA A 87 6.18 17.05 -1.85
C ALA A 87 7.32 16.47 -0.99
N THR A 88 8.31 15.85 -1.62
CA THR A 88 9.48 15.25 -0.97
C THR A 88 10.69 15.33 -1.91
N VAL A 89 11.82 15.83 -1.40
CA VAL A 89 13.07 16.00 -2.15
C VAL A 89 14.24 15.57 -1.27
N VAL A 90 15.27 14.98 -1.86
CA VAL A 90 16.52 14.64 -1.16
C VAL A 90 17.60 15.61 -1.62
N LEU A 91 18.26 16.27 -0.67
CA LEU A 91 19.41 17.14 -0.90
C LEU A 91 20.70 16.44 -0.49
N GLY A 92 21.62 16.25 -1.43
CA GLY A 92 22.99 15.79 -1.22
C GLY A 92 23.95 16.98 -1.21
N PHE A 93 24.39 17.41 -0.04
CA PHE A 93 25.55 18.28 0.08
C PHE A 93 26.77 17.41 -0.20
N ILE A 94 27.54 17.72 -1.25
CA ILE A 94 28.78 17.02 -1.61
C ILE A 94 29.87 18.02 -1.97
N ASP A 95 31.13 17.63 -1.90
CA ASP A 95 32.25 18.53 -2.19
C ASP A 95 32.47 18.71 -3.70
N SER A 96 32.00 17.79 -4.54
CA SER A 96 32.05 17.88 -5.99
C SER A 96 30.92 17.09 -6.66
N LEU A 97 30.36 17.65 -7.74
CA LEU A 97 29.41 16.97 -8.62
C LEU A 97 30.06 15.89 -9.52
N VAL A 98 31.37 15.64 -9.37
CA VAL A 98 32.12 14.61 -10.08
C VAL A 98 32.93 13.80 -9.07
N GLY A 99 32.83 12.48 -9.15
CA GLY A 99 33.55 11.56 -8.26
C GLY A 99 32.64 10.54 -7.56
N PRO A 100 33.21 9.69 -6.69
CA PRO A 100 32.53 8.52 -6.16
C PRO A 100 31.24 8.86 -5.41
N GLU A 101 31.22 9.94 -4.63
CA GLU A 101 30.03 10.38 -3.90
C GLU A 101 28.88 10.75 -4.86
N SER A 102 29.18 11.53 -5.89
CA SER A 102 28.19 11.89 -6.92
C SER A 102 27.67 10.67 -7.68
N GLU A 103 28.54 9.69 -7.95
CA GLU A 103 28.18 8.44 -8.65
C GLU A 103 27.23 7.58 -7.79
N GLU A 104 27.47 7.47 -6.49
CA GLU A 104 26.60 6.74 -5.57
C GLU A 104 25.22 7.40 -5.43
N ILE A 105 25.15 8.74 -5.39
CA ILE A 105 23.87 9.44 -5.37
C ILE A 105 23.10 9.22 -6.69
N VAL A 106 23.77 9.30 -7.84
CA VAL A 106 23.16 9.02 -9.15
C VAL A 106 22.68 7.57 -9.23
N ALA A 107 23.45 6.62 -8.69
CA ALA A 107 23.04 5.22 -8.62
C ALA A 107 21.81 5.04 -7.71
N ALA A 108 21.75 5.72 -6.57
CA ALA A 108 20.59 5.68 -5.67
C ALA A 108 19.34 6.33 -6.28
N SER A 109 19.47 7.44 -7.01
CA SER A 109 18.33 8.11 -7.64
C SER A 109 17.65 7.21 -8.67
N ARG A 110 18.41 6.36 -9.38
CA ARG A 110 17.88 5.35 -10.30
C ARG A 110 17.04 4.27 -9.61
N LEU A 111 17.24 4.05 -8.31
CA LEU A 111 16.45 3.14 -7.49
C LEU A 111 15.18 3.80 -6.92
N GLN A 112 15.06 5.13 -7.01
CA GLN A 112 13.96 5.92 -6.46
C GLN A 112 13.25 6.70 -7.57
N ASP A 113 12.24 6.08 -8.18
CA ASP A 113 11.49 6.67 -9.31
C ASP A 113 10.54 7.83 -8.93
N ASP A 114 10.32 8.03 -7.63
CA ASP A 114 9.28 8.90 -7.07
C ASP A 114 9.82 10.10 -6.29
N VAL A 115 11.14 10.19 -6.09
CA VAL A 115 11.79 11.25 -5.31
C VAL A 115 12.93 11.86 -6.13
N ASN A 116 12.99 13.20 -6.21
CA ASN A 116 14.12 13.88 -6.84
C ASN A 116 15.29 13.96 -5.84
N ILE A 117 16.51 13.71 -6.32
CA ILE A 117 17.74 13.92 -5.55
C ILE A 117 18.52 15.08 -6.19
N GLU A 118 18.84 16.10 -5.40
CA GLU A 118 19.49 17.32 -5.85
C GLU A 118 20.77 17.54 -5.03
N ALA A 119 21.83 18.13 -5.59
CA ALA A 119 23.11 18.29 -4.90
C ALA A 119 23.58 19.74 -4.76
N LEU A 120 24.30 20.02 -3.67
CA LEU A 120 24.81 21.33 -3.26
C LEU A 120 26.29 21.24 -2.87
N ASP A 121 27.08 22.27 -3.16
CA ASP A 121 28.49 22.32 -2.76
C ASP A 121 28.63 22.59 -1.25
N LYS A 122 28.94 21.54 -0.47
CA LYS A 122 29.40 21.53 0.96
C LYS A 122 29.50 20.09 1.45
N ARG A 123 30.35 19.80 2.45
CA ARG A 123 30.57 18.52 3.16
C ARG A 123 29.54 17.41 2.90
N PRO A 124 29.95 16.15 2.63
CA PRO A 124 29.03 15.04 2.34
C PRO A 124 27.98 14.90 3.43
N ALA A 125 26.75 15.28 3.10
CA ALA A 125 25.58 15.14 3.94
C ALA A 125 24.36 14.94 3.05
N LEU A 126 23.55 13.94 3.34
CA LEU A 126 22.31 13.70 2.61
C LEU A 126 21.12 14.00 3.53
N VAL A 127 20.20 14.83 3.07
CA VAL A 127 19.06 15.33 3.83
C VAL A 127 17.80 15.12 3.03
N LEU A 128 16.82 14.39 3.56
CA LEU A 128 15.50 14.27 2.96
C LEU A 128 14.59 15.35 3.54
N LEU A 129 14.11 16.23 2.67
CA LEU A 129 13.15 17.28 2.99
C LEU A 129 11.74 16.85 2.62
N LYS A 130 10.81 17.09 3.52
CA LYS A 130 9.37 16.88 3.31
C LYS A 130 8.62 18.18 3.51
N LYS A 131 7.53 18.33 2.76
CA LYS A 131 6.59 19.44 2.94
C LYS A 131 5.80 19.35 4.26
N GLU A 132 5.66 18.15 4.83
CA GLU A 132 4.88 17.87 6.05
C GLU A 132 5.72 17.99 7.34
N ASP A 133 5.08 17.73 8.51
CA ASP A 133 5.59 18.04 9.86
C ASP A 133 6.98 17.47 10.20
N GLU A 134 7.44 16.42 9.50
CA GLU A 134 8.82 15.94 9.58
C GLU A 134 9.68 16.62 8.52
N LYS A 135 9.98 17.91 8.75
CA LYS A 135 10.61 18.77 7.73
C LYS A 135 11.95 18.24 7.21
N LEU A 136 12.71 17.51 8.03
CA LEU A 136 14.08 17.07 7.73
C LEU A 136 14.35 15.68 8.30
N SER A 137 14.90 14.78 7.47
CA SER A 137 15.58 13.55 7.91
C SER A 137 17.04 13.62 7.48
N TYR A 138 17.96 13.37 8.39
CA TYR A 138 19.40 13.38 8.12
C TYR A 138 19.88 11.95 7.91
N PHE A 139 20.69 11.75 6.86
CA PHE A 139 21.38 10.48 6.62
C PHE A 139 22.68 10.44 7.42
N ASP A 140 22.85 9.38 8.22
CA ASP A 140 24.03 9.12 9.04
C ASP A 140 24.69 7.76 8.70
N GLY A 141 24.21 7.10 7.64
CA GLY A 141 24.70 5.80 7.17
C GLY A 141 25.94 5.88 6.28
N PRO A 142 26.46 4.73 5.83
CA PRO A 142 27.58 4.67 4.89
C PRO A 142 27.17 5.23 3.52
N PHE A 143 28.00 6.08 2.93
CA PHE A 143 27.73 6.75 1.66
C PHE A 143 27.84 5.79 0.45
N SER A 144 26.81 4.97 0.27
CA SER A 144 26.69 3.95 -0.78
C SER A 144 25.27 3.96 -1.33
N ASN A 145 25.09 3.59 -2.60
CA ASN A 145 23.79 3.64 -3.25
C ASN A 145 22.71 2.83 -2.52
N SER A 146 23.05 1.68 -1.94
CA SER A 146 22.11 0.81 -1.24
C SER A 146 21.63 1.44 0.06
N ALA A 147 22.56 1.99 0.85
CA ALA A 147 22.22 2.65 2.11
C ALA A 147 21.45 3.96 1.88
N ILE A 148 21.82 4.72 0.84
CA ILE A 148 21.08 5.92 0.44
C ILE A 148 19.67 5.55 -0.04
N ALA A 149 19.54 4.54 -0.90
CA ALA A 149 18.23 4.10 -1.37
C ALA A 149 17.35 3.57 -0.23
N GLU A 150 17.92 2.83 0.72
CA GLU A 150 17.21 2.37 1.91
C GLU A 150 16.77 3.54 2.79
N PHE A 151 17.64 4.52 3.03
CA PHE A 151 17.31 5.74 3.76
C PHE A 151 16.13 6.49 3.11
N VAL A 152 16.17 6.67 1.79
CA VAL A 152 15.08 7.33 1.05
C VAL A 152 13.80 6.49 1.16
N SER A 153 13.85 5.17 0.94
CA SER A 153 12.67 4.30 1.06
C SER A 153 12.02 4.37 2.45
N ASN A 154 12.83 4.39 3.51
CA ASN A 154 12.35 4.42 4.89
C ASN A 154 11.80 5.78 5.31
N ASN A 155 12.21 6.85 4.63
CA ASN A 155 11.84 8.21 4.99
C ASN A 155 10.97 8.92 3.95
N LYS A 156 10.76 8.42 2.73
CA LYS A 156 10.02 9.17 1.69
C LYS A 156 8.52 9.29 1.93
N LEU A 157 7.93 8.37 2.70
CA LEU A 157 6.51 8.45 3.00
C LEU A 157 6.23 9.46 4.13
N PRO A 158 5.07 10.14 4.07
CA PRO A 158 4.56 10.88 5.21
C PRO A 158 4.22 9.94 6.36
N PHE A 159 4.08 10.48 7.57
CA PHE A 159 3.65 9.68 8.72
C PHE A 159 2.27 9.08 8.53
N ILE A 160 1.38 9.77 7.82
CA ILE A 160 0.06 9.25 7.43
C ILE A 160 -0.08 9.39 5.92
N VAL A 161 -0.22 8.25 5.24
CA VAL A 161 -0.50 8.21 3.81
C VAL A 161 -2.01 8.27 3.58
N THR A 162 -2.50 9.27 2.85
CA THR A 162 -3.91 9.26 2.41
C THR A 162 -4.06 8.30 1.23
N TYR A 163 -4.94 7.30 1.37
CA TYR A 163 -5.18 6.28 0.36
C TYR A 163 -5.88 6.87 -0.86
N ASN A 164 -5.27 6.68 -2.02
CA ASN A 164 -5.80 6.98 -3.34
C ASN A 164 -5.03 6.15 -4.37
N ARG A 165 -5.39 6.28 -5.66
CA ARG A 165 -4.78 5.47 -6.73
C ARG A 165 -3.27 5.68 -6.87
N GLU A 166 -2.77 6.89 -6.62
CA GLU A 166 -1.34 7.21 -6.70
C GLU A 166 -0.58 6.68 -5.48
N SER A 167 -1.09 6.92 -4.27
CA SER A 167 -0.46 6.41 -3.05
C SER A 167 -0.51 4.88 -2.95
N ALA A 168 -1.55 4.23 -3.50
CA ALA A 168 -1.61 2.77 -3.57
C ALA A 168 -0.43 2.16 -4.34
N MET A 169 0.02 2.80 -5.42
CA MET A 169 1.20 2.37 -6.18
C MET A 169 2.49 2.57 -5.36
N LEU A 170 2.64 3.72 -4.71
CA LEU A 170 3.81 4.01 -3.85
C LEU A 170 3.91 3.04 -2.66
N MET A 171 2.76 2.60 -2.14
CA MET A 171 2.66 1.65 -1.04
C MET A 171 2.99 0.21 -1.47
N TYR A 172 2.70 -0.16 -2.72
CA TYR A 172 3.00 -1.50 -3.24
C TYR A 172 4.51 -1.79 -3.22
N ASP A 173 5.31 -0.81 -3.66
CA ASP A 173 6.77 -0.89 -3.70
C ASP A 173 7.43 -0.60 -2.34
N ASN A 174 6.66 -0.28 -1.31
CA ASN A 174 7.22 0.04 -0.01
C ASN A 174 7.78 -1.21 0.69
N PRO A 175 8.99 -1.15 1.30
CA PRO A 175 9.52 -2.28 2.07
C PRO A 175 8.70 -2.60 3.33
N ILE A 176 8.00 -1.61 3.90
CA ILE A 176 7.11 -1.77 5.05
C ILE A 176 5.77 -2.32 4.56
N LYS A 177 5.63 -3.65 4.63
CA LYS A 177 4.42 -4.36 4.18
C LYS A 177 3.26 -4.31 5.16
N LYS A 178 3.55 -4.25 6.46
CA LYS A 178 2.53 -4.15 7.51
C LYS A 178 1.88 -2.75 7.48
N GLN A 179 0.55 -2.70 7.40
CA GLN A 179 -0.21 -1.44 7.29
C GLN A 179 -1.33 -1.34 8.32
N LEU A 180 -1.47 -0.17 8.93
CA LEU A 180 -2.59 0.22 9.78
C LEU A 180 -3.46 1.24 9.06
N LEU A 181 -4.71 0.87 8.82
CA LEU A 181 -5.69 1.65 8.09
C LEU A 181 -6.68 2.30 9.05
N LEU A 182 -6.80 3.61 8.98
CA LEU A 182 -7.85 4.40 9.63
C LEU A 182 -8.96 4.68 8.62
N PHE A 183 -10.15 4.14 8.87
CA PHE A 183 -11.35 4.44 8.10
C PHE A 183 -12.16 5.53 8.79
N ALA A 184 -12.22 6.72 8.19
CA ALA A 184 -13.05 7.81 8.70
C ALA A 184 -13.55 8.70 7.55
N THR A 185 -14.69 9.36 7.76
CA THR A 185 -15.16 10.43 6.87
C THR A 185 -14.20 11.62 6.91
N SER A 186 -14.27 12.47 5.90
CA SER A 186 -13.54 13.74 5.87
C SER A 186 -13.75 14.55 7.16
N HIS A 187 -15.00 14.67 7.60
CA HIS A 187 -15.43 15.38 8.81
C HIS A 187 -14.85 14.78 10.10
N ASP A 188 -14.95 13.46 10.29
CA ASP A 188 -14.49 12.83 11.53
C ASP A 188 -12.96 12.77 11.59
N SER A 189 -12.30 12.77 10.42
CA SER A 189 -10.84 12.70 10.32
C SER A 189 -10.14 13.86 11.01
N ASP A 190 -10.72 15.05 11.05
CA ASP A 190 -10.11 16.23 11.68
C ASP A 190 -9.89 16.04 13.19
N THR A 191 -10.75 15.24 13.82
CA THR A 191 -10.66 14.94 15.27
C THR A 191 -9.69 13.80 15.58
N ILE A 192 -9.61 12.79 14.70
CA ILE A 192 -8.86 11.56 14.95
C ILE A 192 -7.43 11.63 14.39
N LYS A 193 -7.22 12.32 13.26
CA LYS A 193 -5.91 12.41 12.58
C LYS A 193 -4.77 12.89 13.49
N PRO A 194 -4.92 13.89 14.37
CA PRO A 194 -3.84 14.30 15.26
C PRO A 194 -3.39 13.15 16.19
N THR A 195 -4.34 12.41 16.73
CA THR A 195 -4.06 11.26 17.60
C THR A 195 -3.45 10.11 16.80
N PHE A 196 -3.94 9.87 15.59
CA PHE A 196 -3.40 8.88 14.67
C PHE A 196 -1.96 9.22 14.23
N LEU A 197 -1.66 10.51 14.06
CA LEU A 197 -0.33 11.02 13.73
C LEU A 197 0.67 10.77 14.87
N ASP A 198 0.26 11.02 16.11
CA ASP A 198 1.11 10.77 17.28
C ASP A 198 1.35 9.27 17.52
N ALA A 199 0.39 8.43 17.16
CA ALA A 199 0.59 6.99 17.08
C ALA A 199 1.61 6.65 15.98
N ALA A 200 1.42 7.16 14.75
CA ALA A 200 2.30 6.91 13.60
C ALA A 200 3.78 7.24 13.89
N LYS A 201 4.04 8.39 14.53
CA LYS A 201 5.39 8.79 14.95
C LYS A 201 6.07 7.75 15.84
N SER A 202 5.31 7.02 16.66
CA SER A 202 5.85 6.02 17.58
C SER A 202 6.26 4.71 16.90
N PHE A 203 5.85 4.49 15.65
CA PHE A 203 6.07 3.24 14.90
C PHE A 203 6.78 3.46 13.56
N LYS A 204 7.43 4.62 13.38
CA LYS A 204 8.19 4.96 12.17
C LYS A 204 9.14 3.82 11.78
N GLY A 205 9.13 3.45 10.51
CA GLY A 205 10.00 2.40 9.95
C GLY A 205 9.55 0.96 10.21
N ARG A 206 8.57 0.72 11.10
CA ARG A 206 8.06 -0.64 11.40
C ARG A 206 6.70 -0.91 10.79
N LEU A 207 5.90 0.13 10.58
CA LEU A 207 4.51 0.01 10.19
C LEU A 207 4.08 1.27 9.43
N ALA A 208 3.37 1.09 8.32
CA ALA A 208 2.83 2.22 7.58
C ALA A 208 1.41 2.56 8.05
N PHE A 209 1.14 3.85 8.24
CA PHE A 209 -0.15 4.37 8.68
C PHE A 209 -0.86 4.97 7.49
N VAL A 210 -2.08 4.50 7.24
CA VAL A 210 -2.85 4.82 6.04
C VAL A 210 -4.22 5.37 6.46
N TYR A 211 -4.59 6.54 5.96
CA TYR A 211 -5.92 7.10 6.12
C TYR A 211 -6.77 6.81 4.88
N VAL A 212 -7.96 6.25 5.07
CA VAL A 212 -8.92 5.97 4.00
C VAL A 212 -10.16 6.83 4.23
N GLU A 213 -10.39 7.76 3.31
CA GLU A 213 -11.56 8.64 3.30
C GLU A 213 -12.81 7.89 2.81
N MET A 214 -13.79 7.72 3.71
CA MET A 214 -14.95 6.87 3.45
C MET A 214 -16.05 7.51 2.60
N ASP A 215 -16.15 8.83 2.63
CA ASP A 215 -17.13 9.63 1.88
C ASP A 215 -16.64 10.02 0.47
N ASN A 216 -15.43 9.59 0.10
CA ASN A 216 -14.88 9.75 -1.22
C ASN A 216 -15.51 8.75 -2.22
N GLN A 217 -16.10 9.25 -3.31
CA GLN A 217 -16.82 8.40 -4.28
C GLN A 217 -15.93 7.38 -5.02
N ASP A 218 -14.63 7.64 -5.14
CA ASP A 218 -13.69 6.77 -5.85
C ASP A 218 -13.16 5.62 -4.97
N ASN A 219 -13.13 5.80 -3.64
CA ASN A 219 -12.51 4.86 -2.70
C ASN A 219 -13.51 4.25 -1.70
N GLY A 220 -14.55 5.00 -1.32
CA GLY A 220 -15.40 4.72 -0.16
C GLY A 220 -16.43 3.61 -0.36
N LYS A 221 -16.89 3.34 -1.59
CA LYS A 221 -17.99 2.39 -1.83
C LYS A 221 -17.68 0.92 -1.46
N GLN A 222 -16.41 0.51 -1.47
CA GLN A 222 -16.01 -0.85 -1.07
C GLN A 222 -15.68 -0.98 0.43
N VAL A 223 -15.71 0.15 1.14
CA VAL A 223 -15.22 0.28 2.53
C VAL A 223 -16.37 0.61 3.50
N LEU A 224 -17.59 0.82 2.99
CA LEU A 224 -18.78 1.24 3.74
C LEU A 224 -19.12 0.37 4.96
N ASP A 225 -18.71 -0.91 4.99
CA ASP A 225 -18.92 -1.82 6.12
C ASP A 225 -17.98 -1.55 7.33
N TYR A 226 -17.00 -0.64 7.22
CA TYR A 226 -15.93 -0.41 8.21
C TYR A 226 -15.93 0.98 8.85
N TYR A 227 -17.10 1.61 9.06
CA TYR A 227 -17.18 2.96 9.63
C TYR A 227 -16.55 3.07 11.03
N GLY A 228 -15.60 4.01 11.20
CA GLY A 228 -14.94 4.28 12.49
C GLY A 228 -13.96 3.19 12.94
N VAL A 229 -13.57 2.30 12.03
CA VAL A 229 -12.73 1.15 12.33
C VAL A 229 -11.26 1.45 12.06
N LEU A 230 -10.42 1.02 12.99
CA LEU A 230 -8.98 0.90 12.78
C LEU A 230 -8.68 -0.56 12.41
N ALA A 231 -8.06 -0.78 11.26
CA ALA A 231 -7.80 -2.14 10.77
C ALA A 231 -6.34 -2.35 10.37
N PHE A 232 -5.79 -3.51 10.70
CA PHE A 232 -4.56 -3.98 10.06
C PHE A 232 -4.86 -4.78 8.80
N ARG A 233 -4.03 -4.58 7.77
CA ARG A 233 -3.90 -5.50 6.64
C ARG A 233 -2.49 -6.11 6.63
N THR A 234 -2.43 -7.43 6.49
CA THR A 234 -1.21 -8.21 6.30
C THR A 234 -1.12 -8.72 4.87
N ASP A 235 0.07 -9.21 4.49
CA ASP A 235 0.29 -9.86 3.19
C ASP A 235 -0.52 -11.15 3.03
N ASP A 236 -0.90 -11.80 4.15
CA ASP A 236 -1.69 -13.04 4.17
C ASP A 236 -3.21 -12.79 4.12
N ASP A 237 -3.64 -11.58 3.74
CA ASP A 237 -5.04 -11.10 3.71
C ASP A 237 -5.81 -11.19 5.05
N ASN A 238 -5.15 -11.56 6.15
CA ASN A 238 -5.73 -11.46 7.49
C ASN A 238 -6.00 -9.99 7.84
N LYS A 239 -7.23 -9.76 8.32
CA LYS A 239 -7.70 -8.46 8.81
C LYS A 239 -7.72 -8.49 10.32
N TYR A 240 -7.35 -7.41 10.98
CA TYR A 240 -7.49 -7.28 12.43
C TYR A 240 -8.20 -5.98 12.72
N LEU A 241 -9.25 -6.00 13.54
CA LEU A 241 -10.02 -4.81 13.86
C LEU A 241 -9.81 -4.41 15.31
N MET A 242 -9.57 -3.12 15.54
CA MET A 242 -9.60 -2.57 16.89
C MET A 242 -11.05 -2.26 17.26
N ASP A 243 -11.48 -2.78 18.40
CA ASP A 243 -12.75 -2.42 19.02
C ASP A 243 -12.53 -1.32 20.07
N GLY A 244 -13.51 -0.43 20.24
CA GLY A 244 -13.49 0.66 21.21
C GLY A 244 -12.92 2.01 20.72
N ASN A 245 -12.73 2.93 21.68
CA ASN A 245 -12.39 4.32 21.38
C ASN A 245 -10.97 4.47 20.79
N LEU A 246 -10.85 5.30 19.74
CA LEU A 246 -9.61 5.62 19.03
C LEU A 246 -8.68 6.59 19.82
N THR A 247 -8.34 6.22 21.05
CA THR A 247 -7.38 6.98 21.88
C THR A 247 -5.94 6.61 21.53
N LEU A 248 -4.97 7.50 21.81
CA LEU A 248 -3.55 7.25 21.57
C LEU A 248 -3.05 5.97 22.27
N SER A 249 -3.48 5.74 23.51
CA SER A 249 -3.10 4.55 24.29
C SER A 249 -3.62 3.27 23.64
N ASN A 250 -4.88 3.25 23.23
CA ASN A 250 -5.50 2.09 22.61
C ASN A 250 -4.85 1.78 21.27
N MET A 251 -4.61 2.79 20.43
CA MET A 251 -3.93 2.61 19.15
C MET A 251 -2.52 2.07 19.31
N LYS A 252 -1.75 2.57 20.29
CA LYS A 252 -0.41 2.05 20.60
C LYS A 252 -0.45 0.61 21.08
N SER A 253 -1.37 0.27 21.98
CA SER A 253 -1.54 -1.09 22.49
C SER A 253 -1.87 -2.06 21.36
N PHE A 254 -2.93 -1.76 20.61
CA PHE A 254 -3.37 -2.56 19.46
C PHE A 254 -2.26 -2.75 18.43
N THR A 255 -1.47 -1.71 18.17
CA THR A 255 -0.34 -1.78 17.25
C THR A 255 0.78 -2.68 17.76
N ASN A 256 1.13 -2.58 19.04
CA ASN A 256 2.13 -3.49 19.63
C ASN A 256 1.64 -4.93 19.62
N ASP A 257 0.38 -5.17 19.96
CA ASP A 257 -0.22 -6.50 19.94
C ASP A 257 -0.22 -7.11 18.54
N PHE A 258 -0.45 -6.30 17.50
CA PHE A 258 -0.32 -6.74 16.12
C PHE A 258 1.13 -7.06 15.73
N LEU A 259 2.10 -6.22 16.14
CA LEU A 259 3.51 -6.41 15.82
C LEU A 259 4.12 -7.61 16.55
N GLU A 260 3.54 -8.00 17.69
CA GLU A 260 3.93 -9.15 18.51
C GLU A 260 3.06 -10.40 18.25
N ASP A 261 2.27 -10.40 17.17
CA ASP A 261 1.38 -11.50 16.75
C ASP A 261 0.41 -11.98 17.86
N ARG A 262 -0.02 -11.07 18.73
CA ARG A 262 -0.97 -11.32 19.83
C ARG A 262 -2.43 -11.14 19.44
N LEU A 263 -2.71 -10.51 18.30
CA LEU A 263 -4.08 -10.29 17.84
C LEU A 263 -4.66 -11.51 17.13
N ARG A 264 -5.98 -11.66 17.23
CA ARG A 264 -6.73 -12.65 16.46
C ARG A 264 -7.27 -12.03 15.17
N PRO A 265 -7.18 -12.72 14.03
CA PRO A 265 -7.82 -12.27 12.80
C PRO A 265 -9.32 -12.04 13.00
N PHE A 266 -9.82 -10.98 12.39
CA PHE A 266 -11.23 -10.65 12.31
C PHE A 266 -11.86 -11.37 11.11
N TYR A 267 -12.90 -12.13 11.40
CA TYR A 267 -13.79 -12.71 10.40
C TYR A 267 -15.15 -12.01 10.49
N LYS A 268 -15.70 -11.63 9.33
CA LYS A 268 -17.07 -11.11 9.28
C LYS A 268 -17.99 -12.20 9.80
N SER A 269 -18.80 -11.87 10.79
CA SER A 269 -19.72 -12.80 11.42
C SER A 269 -20.94 -12.06 11.89
N ASP A 270 -22.10 -12.66 11.64
CA ASP A 270 -23.34 -12.28 12.27
C ASP A 270 -23.26 -12.38 13.80
N PRO A 271 -24.12 -11.67 14.54
CA PRO A 271 -24.23 -11.84 15.99
C PRO A 271 -24.62 -13.29 16.32
N ILE A 272 -24.15 -13.77 17.48
CA ILE A 272 -24.56 -15.08 17.99
C ILE A 272 -26.08 -15.04 18.22
N PRO A 273 -26.87 -15.98 17.65
CA PRO A 273 -28.31 -16.01 17.86
C PRO A 273 -28.67 -16.12 19.34
N GLU A 274 -29.63 -15.33 19.81
CA GLU A 274 -30.11 -15.40 21.20
C GLU A 274 -30.70 -16.77 21.57
N LYS A 275 -31.22 -17.49 20.57
CA LYS A 275 -31.75 -18.85 20.70
C LYS A 275 -31.16 -19.73 19.62
N ASN A 276 -30.60 -20.87 20.03
CA ASN A 276 -29.97 -21.82 19.14
C ASN A 276 -30.29 -23.27 19.52
N ASP A 277 -31.52 -23.53 19.94
CA ASP A 277 -31.95 -24.83 20.49
C ASP A 277 -32.69 -25.72 19.48
N GLY A 278 -32.70 -25.32 18.20
CA GLY A 278 -33.34 -26.07 17.13
C GLY A 278 -32.64 -27.39 16.80
N ASP A 279 -33.35 -28.25 16.05
CA ASP A 279 -32.81 -29.52 15.53
C ASP A 279 -31.67 -29.30 14.52
N VAL A 280 -31.54 -28.07 13.99
CA VAL A 280 -30.40 -27.59 13.21
C VAL A 280 -29.84 -26.35 13.92
N LYS A 281 -28.58 -26.40 14.32
CA LYS A 281 -27.87 -25.31 14.99
C LYS A 281 -27.49 -24.23 13.98
N LEU A 282 -27.78 -22.97 14.27
CA LEU A 282 -27.26 -21.81 13.57
C LEU A 282 -25.82 -21.54 14.03
N VAL A 283 -24.90 -21.54 13.08
CA VAL A 283 -23.49 -21.24 13.27
C VAL A 283 -23.18 -19.94 12.54
N VAL A 284 -22.49 -19.06 13.25
CA VAL A 284 -21.92 -17.80 12.76
C VAL A 284 -20.41 -17.85 13.03
N GLY A 285 -19.60 -17.04 12.36
CA GLY A 285 -18.15 -17.03 12.58
C GLY A 285 -17.72 -16.89 14.06
N LYS A 286 -18.51 -16.19 14.88
CA LYS A 286 -18.25 -15.99 16.32
C LYS A 286 -18.44 -17.22 17.21
N ASN A 287 -19.25 -18.20 16.80
CA ASN A 287 -19.47 -19.44 17.58
C ASN A 287 -19.02 -20.71 16.82
N PHE A 288 -18.33 -20.54 15.68
CA PHE A 288 -17.88 -21.65 14.86
C PHE A 288 -17.00 -22.62 15.65
N ASP A 289 -15.95 -22.13 16.31
CA ASP A 289 -15.02 -22.99 17.05
C ASP A 289 -15.73 -23.76 18.17
N GLU A 290 -16.65 -23.10 18.88
CA GLU A 290 -17.41 -23.71 19.98
C GLU A 290 -18.38 -24.80 19.50
N VAL A 291 -18.98 -24.64 18.32
CA VAL A 291 -20.03 -25.56 17.84
C VAL A 291 -19.45 -26.64 16.91
N VAL A 292 -18.47 -26.30 16.08
CA VAL A 292 -17.96 -27.13 14.98
C VAL A 292 -16.66 -27.84 15.34
N LEU A 293 -15.79 -27.19 16.13
CA LEU A 293 -14.50 -27.75 16.52
C LEU A 293 -14.52 -28.38 17.92
N ASP A 294 -15.71 -28.56 18.51
CA ASP A 294 -15.88 -29.30 19.77
C ASP A 294 -15.52 -30.78 19.58
N GLU A 295 -14.38 -31.18 20.13
CA GLU A 295 -13.87 -32.56 20.08
C GLU A 295 -14.80 -33.59 20.74
N SER A 296 -15.80 -33.16 21.52
CA SER A 296 -16.78 -34.04 22.16
C SER A 296 -17.99 -34.38 21.29
N LYS A 297 -18.11 -33.76 20.10
CA LYS A 297 -19.26 -33.90 19.20
C LYS A 297 -18.82 -34.25 17.77
N ASP A 298 -19.64 -35.06 17.10
CA ASP A 298 -19.60 -35.24 15.66
C ASP A 298 -20.44 -34.13 15.02
N VAL A 299 -19.88 -33.31 14.15
CA VAL A 299 -20.60 -32.16 13.57
C VAL A 299 -20.75 -32.30 12.06
N LEU A 300 -21.99 -32.23 11.58
CA LEU A 300 -22.31 -32.10 10.16
C LEU A 300 -22.75 -30.65 9.88
N LEU A 301 -21.87 -29.88 9.21
CA LEU A 301 -22.08 -28.48 8.85
C LEU A 301 -22.39 -28.35 7.35
N GLU A 302 -23.47 -27.66 6.97
CA GLU A 302 -23.75 -27.33 5.55
C GLU A 302 -24.48 -25.98 5.36
N ALA A 303 -24.44 -25.42 4.14
CA ALA A 303 -24.97 -24.09 3.80
C ALA A 303 -26.34 -24.09 3.07
N LEU A 304 -27.09 -25.21 3.01
CA LEU A 304 -28.32 -25.33 2.21
C LEU A 304 -29.58 -25.71 3.04
N GLU A 305 -30.58 -24.83 3.06
CA GLU A 305 -31.67 -24.86 4.06
C GLU A 305 -32.72 -26.00 4.00
N PRO A 306 -33.33 -26.41 2.87
CA PRO A 306 -34.58 -27.19 2.94
C PRO A 306 -34.41 -28.69 3.25
N ILE A 307 -33.21 -29.24 3.07
CA ILE A 307 -32.93 -30.68 3.27
C ILE A 307 -32.52 -30.95 4.71
N TYR A 308 -31.84 -29.99 5.35
CA TYR A 308 -31.21 -30.18 6.66
C TYR A 308 -32.19 -30.10 7.82
N ASP A 309 -33.27 -29.32 7.71
CA ASP A 309 -34.33 -29.35 8.72
C ASP A 309 -35.00 -30.72 8.83
N ARG A 310 -35.13 -31.43 7.70
CA ARG A 310 -35.66 -32.80 7.69
C ARG A 310 -34.65 -33.79 8.25
N LEU A 311 -33.38 -33.61 7.92
CA LEU A 311 -32.28 -34.44 8.42
C LEU A 311 -32.11 -34.30 9.93
N GLY A 312 -32.06 -33.07 10.45
CA GLY A 312 -31.95 -32.77 11.88
C GLY A 312 -33.07 -33.42 12.70
N LYS A 313 -34.32 -33.35 12.23
CA LYS A 313 -35.45 -34.05 12.87
C LYS A 313 -35.28 -35.57 12.90
N HIS A 314 -34.71 -36.15 11.86
CA HIS A 314 -34.53 -37.60 11.76
C HIS A 314 -33.39 -38.11 12.64
N LEU A 315 -32.36 -37.29 12.85
CA LEU A 315 -31.14 -37.66 13.55
C LEU A 315 -31.06 -37.17 15.00
N ARG A 316 -32.11 -36.50 15.50
CA ARG A 316 -32.22 -35.98 16.88
C ARG A 316 -31.85 -36.96 18.00
N GLY A 317 -32.01 -38.26 17.77
CA GLY A 317 -31.73 -39.30 18.77
C GLY A 317 -30.25 -39.67 18.93
N ILE A 318 -29.34 -39.07 18.14
CA ILE A 318 -27.91 -39.36 18.21
C ILE A 318 -27.24 -38.27 19.05
N ASP A 319 -26.94 -38.55 20.32
CA ASP A 319 -26.42 -37.56 21.27
C ASP A 319 -25.04 -36.98 20.90
N SER A 320 -24.23 -37.73 20.14
CA SER A 320 -22.91 -37.26 19.67
C SER A 320 -23.02 -36.34 18.46
N LEU A 321 -24.13 -36.39 17.70
CA LEU A 321 -24.24 -35.73 16.40
C LEU A 321 -24.92 -34.36 16.52
N VAL A 322 -24.28 -33.35 15.94
CA VAL A 322 -24.81 -32.00 15.78
C VAL A 322 -25.02 -31.72 14.30
N ILE A 323 -26.24 -31.35 13.92
CA ILE A 323 -26.54 -30.82 12.58
C ILE A 323 -26.50 -29.30 12.67
N ALA A 324 -25.64 -28.66 11.88
CA ALA A 324 -25.41 -27.23 11.92
C ALA A 324 -25.53 -26.60 10.53
N LYS A 325 -25.89 -25.32 10.49
CA LYS A 325 -25.94 -24.49 9.28
C LYS A 325 -25.22 -23.15 9.48
N MET A 326 -24.58 -22.67 8.43
CA MET A 326 -23.89 -21.37 8.41
C MET A 326 -24.14 -20.69 7.06
N ASP A 327 -24.49 -19.40 7.09
CA ASP A 327 -24.64 -18.59 5.88
C ASP A 327 -23.26 -18.19 5.32
N GLN A 328 -23.17 -18.10 3.98
CA GLN A 328 -21.94 -17.78 3.24
C GLN A 328 -21.63 -16.28 3.24
#